data_AF-A0A3D4RTQ5-F1
#
_entry.id   AF-A0A3D4RTQ5-F1
#
_cell.length_a   1.000
_cell.length_b   1.000
_cell.length_c   1.000
_cell.angle_alpha   90.00
_cell.angle_beta   90.00
_cell.angle_gamma   90.00
#
_symmetry.space_group_name_H-M   'P 1'
#
loop_
_entity.id
_entity.type
_entity.pdbx_description
1 polymer ?
#
loop_
_entity_poly.entity_id
_entity_poly.type
_entity_poly.pdbx_seq_one_letter_code
_entity_poly.pdbx_strand_id
1 'polypeptide(L)'
;MRAGGRIIARSGALDAEGAVDEWAWFGNAYLLDAEGNRIDRRNAQDIVVALYDHQIPPGAAAVVHYSLALPADLDEPIQIEAALRYRKFHSPFYRHVRGDDFAGNDLPITTLAEDRLTLPIGDVILPAQRIDLPDWERWNDYGIGLLREGKRGESRQAEAAFRQVESLGRADGALNLARVLYREGRLQEAAAALQRAAAGAAPAWVTAWYTGLIARDLGDLDTAIDALEALAETRFNDARRRGFDFSRDARMLTVLGRSLYERARQERGAPRRSARVALLQRARQRLEQALVIDPERAAAHHNLSLVFNELDDAESADRHRALHERYRGDDHAVERAVTLHRSRNPAADHAAEPVAIYALRPMRTTDPQWVANDSE
;
A
#
# COMPACT_ATOMS: atom_id res chain seq x y z
N MET A 1 25.16 8.53 9.43
CA MET A 1 25.12 9.71 10.31
C MET A 1 26.51 10.04 10.81
N ARG A 2 26.85 11.33 10.88
CA ARG A 2 28.16 11.82 11.29
C ARG A 2 28.02 12.96 12.29
N ALA A 3 28.99 13.11 13.19
CA ALA A 3 29.20 14.32 13.98
C ALA A 3 30.63 14.78 13.67
N GLY A 4 30.76 15.96 13.06
CA GLY A 4 32.01 16.36 12.43
C GLY A 4 32.49 15.35 11.38
N GLY A 5 33.75 14.94 11.50
CA GLY A 5 34.34 13.86 10.68
C GLY A 5 33.98 12.44 11.12
N ARG A 6 33.43 12.26 12.33
CA ARG A 6 33.19 10.95 12.96
C ARG A 6 31.87 10.34 12.50
N ILE A 7 31.90 9.16 11.89
CA ILE A 7 30.67 8.37 11.67
C ILE A 7 30.20 7.81 13.02
N ILE A 8 29.00 8.16 13.43
CA ILE A 8 28.45 7.75 14.74
C ILE A 8 27.47 6.58 14.61
N ALA A 9 26.74 6.48 13.49
CA ALA A 9 25.80 5.39 13.25
C ALA A 9 25.48 5.22 11.76
N ARG A 10 25.13 3.99 11.36
CA ARG A 10 24.74 3.64 9.97
C ARG A 10 23.68 2.52 9.91
N SER A 11 23.02 2.44 8.76
CA SER A 11 22.17 1.33 8.31
C SER A 11 22.45 1.05 6.83
N GLY A 12 22.18 -0.17 6.37
CA GLY A 12 22.41 -0.58 4.97
C GLY A 12 23.88 -0.83 4.62
N ALA A 13 24.70 -1.20 5.61
CA ALA A 13 26.08 -1.60 5.36
C ALA A 13 26.15 -2.88 4.53
N LEU A 14 27.24 -3.04 3.77
CA LEU A 14 27.56 -4.28 3.06
C LEU A 14 28.47 -5.15 3.91
N ASP A 15 28.35 -6.48 3.83
CA ASP A 15 29.34 -7.43 4.33
C ASP A 15 30.50 -7.66 3.34
N ALA A 16 31.41 -8.56 3.67
CA ALA A 16 32.58 -8.88 2.83
C ALA A 16 32.18 -9.49 1.47
N GLU A 17 31.03 -10.15 1.40
CA GLU A 17 30.46 -10.74 0.20
C GLU A 17 29.52 -9.76 -0.55
N GLY A 18 29.45 -8.50 -0.10
CA GLY A 18 28.61 -7.47 -0.71
C GLY A 18 27.11 -7.65 -0.45
N ALA A 19 26.67 -8.45 0.50
CA ALA A 19 25.28 -8.51 0.95
C ALA A 19 24.96 -7.35 1.89
N VAL A 20 23.75 -6.81 1.77
CA VAL A 20 23.28 -5.71 2.64
C VAL A 20 22.86 -6.28 3.99
N ASP A 21 23.18 -5.59 5.08
CA ASP A 21 22.69 -5.88 6.43
C ASP A 21 21.18 -6.17 6.40
N GLU A 22 20.78 -7.36 6.83
CA GLU A 22 19.40 -7.81 6.82
C GLU A 22 18.47 -6.96 7.69
N TRP A 23 19.04 -6.22 8.66
CA TRP A 23 18.32 -5.27 9.52
C TRP A 23 18.19 -3.88 8.92
N ALA A 24 18.58 -3.68 7.66
CA ALA A 24 18.28 -2.46 6.93
C ALA A 24 16.84 -2.46 6.41
N TRP A 25 16.30 -1.28 6.13
CA TRP A 25 15.03 -1.17 5.42
C TRP A 25 15.23 -1.45 3.93
N PHE A 26 14.35 -2.27 3.35
CA PHE A 26 14.36 -2.60 1.92
C PHE A 26 13.08 -2.11 1.24
N GLY A 27 13.24 -1.33 0.16
CA GLY A 27 12.14 -0.91 -0.73
C GLY A 27 11.78 -2.00 -1.75
N ASN A 28 11.27 -3.14 -1.29
CA ASN A 28 10.88 -4.28 -2.13
C ASN A 28 9.59 -4.96 -1.65
N ALA A 29 9.11 -5.93 -2.43
CA ALA A 29 8.15 -6.91 -1.96
C ALA A 29 8.89 -8.17 -1.47
N TYR A 30 8.52 -8.66 -0.30
CA TYR A 30 9.06 -9.89 0.28
C TYR A 30 8.01 -10.99 0.16
N LEU A 31 8.19 -11.87 -0.81
CA LEU A 31 7.19 -12.86 -1.20
C LEU A 31 7.54 -14.24 -0.64
N LEU A 32 6.53 -15.00 -0.23
CA LEU A 32 6.66 -16.33 0.36
C LEU A 32 5.90 -17.39 -0.43
N ASP A 33 6.44 -18.61 -0.43
CA ASP A 33 5.72 -19.83 -0.84
C ASP A 33 4.84 -20.41 0.28
N ALA A 34 4.13 -21.51 -0.01
CA ALA A 34 3.26 -22.21 0.94
C ALA A 34 4.02 -22.80 2.15
N GLU A 35 5.32 -23.02 2.02
CA GLU A 35 6.21 -23.53 3.06
C GLU A 35 6.89 -22.40 3.86
N GLY A 36 6.59 -21.13 3.55
CA GLY A 36 7.17 -19.97 4.20
C GLY A 36 8.62 -19.69 3.78
N ASN A 37 9.09 -20.25 2.68
CA ASN A 37 10.40 -19.86 2.12
C ASN A 37 10.25 -18.58 1.31
N ARG A 38 11.29 -17.75 1.30
CA ARG A 38 11.34 -16.56 0.46
C ARG A 38 11.42 -16.98 -1.01
N ILE A 39 10.63 -16.33 -1.86
CA ILE A 39 10.77 -16.40 -3.31
C ILE A 39 12.04 -15.62 -3.71
N ASP A 40 13.12 -16.34 -3.96
CA ASP A 40 14.43 -15.77 -4.27
C ASP A 40 15.02 -16.24 -5.61
N ARG A 41 14.35 -17.15 -6.34
CA ARG A 41 14.81 -17.76 -7.61
C ARG A 41 13.93 -17.44 -8.81
N ARG A 42 13.13 -16.38 -8.75
CA ARG A 42 12.13 -16.01 -9.79
C ARG A 42 11.07 -17.10 -10.03
N ASN A 43 10.78 -17.91 -9.04
CA ASN A 43 9.74 -18.93 -9.02
C ASN A 43 8.37 -18.33 -8.65
N ALA A 44 7.87 -17.44 -9.50
CA ALA A 44 6.66 -16.66 -9.23
C ALA A 44 5.39 -17.53 -9.09
N GLN A 45 5.35 -18.69 -9.72
CA GLN A 45 4.23 -19.64 -9.63
C GLN A 45 4.03 -20.22 -8.22
N ASP A 46 5.03 -20.12 -7.35
CA ASP A 46 4.96 -20.64 -5.98
C ASP A 46 4.50 -19.56 -4.99
N ILE A 47 4.32 -18.30 -5.43
CA ILE A 47 3.92 -17.19 -4.55
C ILE A 47 2.53 -17.46 -3.95
N VAL A 48 2.45 -17.47 -2.62
CA VAL A 48 1.19 -17.55 -1.89
C VAL A 48 0.87 -16.22 -1.20
N VAL A 49 1.87 -15.50 -0.68
CA VAL A 49 1.65 -14.25 0.07
C VAL A 49 2.86 -13.32 0.01
N ALA A 50 2.62 -12.01 0.07
CA ALA A 50 3.63 -11.03 0.42
C ALA A 50 3.71 -10.89 1.95
N LEU A 51 4.85 -11.24 2.56
CA LEU A 51 5.11 -10.98 3.96
C LEU A 51 5.02 -9.46 4.25
N TYR A 52 5.59 -8.66 3.35
CA TYR A 52 5.39 -7.22 3.27
C TYR A 52 5.59 -6.73 1.83
N ASP A 53 5.07 -5.54 1.55
CA ASP A 53 5.31 -4.81 0.30
C ASP A 53 5.67 -3.35 0.60
N HIS A 54 6.97 -3.06 0.55
CA HIS A 54 7.56 -1.74 0.75
C HIS A 54 7.82 -1.01 -0.57
N GLN A 55 7.36 -1.52 -1.72
CA GLN A 55 7.44 -0.79 -2.97
C GLN A 55 6.71 0.56 -2.83
N ILE A 56 7.12 1.58 -3.57
CA ILE A 56 6.48 2.90 -3.56
C ILE A 56 5.73 3.07 -4.89
N PRO A 57 4.40 2.88 -4.92
CA PRO A 57 3.61 3.07 -6.13
C PRO A 57 3.67 4.52 -6.65
N PRO A 58 3.30 4.77 -7.91
CA PRO A 58 3.15 6.13 -8.42
C PRO A 58 2.19 6.96 -7.56
N GLY A 59 2.63 8.17 -7.16
CA GLY A 59 1.86 9.07 -6.30
C GLY A 59 1.73 8.60 -4.85
N ALA A 60 2.54 7.62 -4.43
CA ALA A 60 2.65 7.20 -3.05
C ALA A 60 3.97 7.68 -2.41
N ALA A 61 4.04 7.54 -1.10
CA ALA A 61 5.23 7.79 -0.29
C ALA A 61 5.43 6.63 0.69
N ALA A 62 6.60 6.58 1.32
CA ALA A 62 6.90 5.67 2.43
C ALA A 62 7.51 6.46 3.59
N VAL A 63 7.16 6.07 4.81
CA VAL A 63 7.81 6.54 6.04
C VAL A 63 8.63 5.40 6.59
N VAL A 64 9.86 5.70 7.02
CA VAL A 64 10.75 4.72 7.64
C VAL A 64 11.24 5.31 8.96
N HIS A 65 10.97 4.60 10.05
CA HIS A 65 11.33 5.03 11.38
C HIS A 65 12.71 4.51 11.74
N TYR A 66 13.60 5.40 12.17
CA TYR A 66 14.91 5.03 12.68
C TYR A 66 15.03 5.40 14.15
N SER A 67 15.53 4.47 14.97
CA SER A 67 15.96 4.78 16.33
C SER A 67 17.46 5.03 16.37
N LEU A 68 17.86 5.99 17.20
CA LEU A 68 19.22 6.47 17.30
C LEU A 68 19.62 6.60 18.77
N ALA A 69 20.71 5.96 19.15
CA ALA A 69 21.39 6.20 20.41
C ALA A 69 22.53 7.20 20.17
N LEU A 70 22.39 8.40 20.74
CA LEU A 70 23.42 9.44 20.63
C LEU A 70 24.53 9.22 21.66
N PRO A 71 25.82 9.25 21.27
CA PRO A 71 26.92 9.31 22.21
C PRO A 71 26.81 10.52 23.13
N ALA A 72 27.17 10.36 24.41
CA ALA A 72 27.09 11.42 25.42
C ALA A 72 28.17 12.52 25.23
N ASP A 73 29.21 12.24 24.44
CA ASP A 73 30.35 13.10 24.19
C ASP A 73 30.18 13.99 22.94
N LEU A 74 28.96 14.10 22.40
CA LEU A 74 28.72 14.92 21.22
C LEU A 74 28.73 16.42 21.56
N ASP A 75 29.62 17.15 20.90
CA ASP A 75 29.76 18.61 20.96
C ASP A 75 29.64 19.28 19.58
N GLU A 76 29.60 18.49 18.50
CA GLU A 76 29.42 18.96 17.13
C GLU A 76 28.02 18.65 16.57
N PRO A 77 27.50 19.46 15.62
CA PRO A 77 26.25 19.18 14.91
C PRO A 77 26.24 17.79 14.25
N ILE A 78 25.06 17.19 14.21
CA ILE A 78 24.86 15.86 13.63
C ILE A 78 24.39 15.99 12.19
N GLN A 79 25.16 15.46 11.24
CA GLN A 79 24.71 15.28 9.87
C GLN A 79 24.05 13.91 9.68
N ILE A 80 22.80 13.96 9.22
CA ILE A 80 22.02 12.83 8.74
C ILE A 80 22.07 12.86 7.22
N GLU A 81 22.39 11.72 6.63
CA GLU A 81 22.32 11.50 5.20
C GLU A 81 21.49 10.25 4.99
N ALA A 82 20.50 10.35 4.10
CA ALA A 82 19.66 9.24 3.68
C ALA A 82 19.80 9.08 2.16
N ALA A 83 20.05 7.86 1.71
CA ALA A 83 20.16 7.55 0.29
C ALA A 83 19.37 6.28 -0.03
N LEU A 84 18.47 6.38 -0.99
CA LEU A 84 17.80 5.22 -1.58
C LEU A 84 18.71 4.65 -2.67
N ARG A 85 19.20 3.44 -2.45
CA ARG A 85 20.13 2.78 -3.37
C ARG A 85 19.49 1.55 -4.00
N TYR A 86 19.83 1.31 -5.25
CA TYR A 86 19.32 0.20 -6.04
C TYR A 86 20.45 -0.68 -6.55
N ARG A 87 20.25 -2.00 -6.42
CA ARG A 87 21.05 -3.02 -7.09
C ARG A 87 20.11 -4.07 -7.64
N LYS A 88 20.30 -4.42 -8.91
CA LYS A 88 19.37 -5.28 -9.66
C LYS A 88 19.12 -6.64 -9.00
N PHE A 89 20.15 -7.27 -8.46
CA PHE A 89 20.05 -8.58 -7.82
C PHE A 89 20.61 -8.58 -6.40
N HIS A 90 19.83 -9.14 -5.49
CA HIS A 90 20.27 -9.40 -4.13
C HIS A 90 21.22 -10.60 -4.09
N SER A 91 22.07 -10.66 -3.06
CA SER A 91 23.18 -11.62 -3.00
C SER A 91 22.74 -13.10 -3.03
N PRO A 92 21.67 -13.54 -2.33
CA PRO A 92 21.14 -14.91 -2.48
C PRO A 92 20.86 -15.33 -3.92
N PHE A 93 20.10 -14.53 -4.70
CA PHE A 93 19.85 -14.84 -6.11
C PHE A 93 21.12 -14.81 -6.93
N TYR A 94 21.99 -13.81 -6.73
CA TYR A 94 23.22 -13.70 -7.51
C TYR A 94 24.18 -14.88 -7.24
N ARG A 95 24.28 -15.33 -5.99
CA ARG A 95 25.00 -16.55 -5.61
C ARG A 95 24.40 -17.78 -6.27
N HIS A 96 23.08 -17.92 -6.29
CA HIS A 96 22.43 -19.03 -6.99
C HIS A 96 22.77 -19.07 -8.49
N VAL A 97 22.80 -17.90 -9.15
CA VAL A 97 23.13 -17.80 -10.59
C VAL A 97 24.62 -18.08 -10.86
N ARG A 98 25.51 -17.62 -9.98
CA ARG A 98 26.98 -17.79 -10.14
C ARG A 98 27.47 -19.17 -9.71
N GLY A 99 26.77 -19.86 -8.82
CA GLY A 99 27.18 -21.16 -8.31
C GLY A 99 28.56 -21.11 -7.64
N ASP A 100 29.44 -22.01 -8.04
CA ASP A 100 30.81 -22.11 -7.51
C ASP A 100 31.68 -20.88 -7.84
N ASP A 101 31.32 -20.11 -8.87
CA ASP A 101 32.02 -18.88 -9.28
C ASP A 101 31.60 -17.64 -8.48
N PHE A 102 30.81 -17.80 -7.40
CA PHE A 102 30.39 -16.70 -6.56
C PHE A 102 31.54 -16.22 -5.66
N ALA A 103 32.09 -15.04 -5.98
CA ALA A 103 33.14 -14.38 -5.20
C ALA A 103 32.65 -13.13 -4.45
N GLY A 104 31.32 -13.01 -4.24
CA GLY A 104 30.67 -11.80 -3.73
C GLY A 104 29.76 -11.14 -4.75
N ASN A 105 28.89 -10.25 -4.29
CA ASN A 105 27.97 -9.50 -5.13
C ASN A 105 28.60 -8.18 -5.59
N ASP A 106 29.25 -8.27 -6.75
CA ASP A 106 29.97 -7.20 -7.46
C ASP A 106 29.08 -6.36 -8.38
N LEU A 107 27.76 -6.57 -8.40
CA LEU A 107 26.86 -5.79 -9.24
C LEU A 107 26.82 -4.33 -8.80
N PRO A 108 26.74 -3.38 -9.75
CA PRO A 108 26.76 -1.96 -9.44
C PRO A 108 25.58 -1.55 -8.57
N ILE A 109 25.84 -0.62 -7.67
CA ILE A 109 24.84 0.03 -6.81
C ILE A 109 24.66 1.46 -7.32
N THR A 110 23.43 1.83 -7.65
CA THR A 110 23.08 3.17 -8.11
C THR A 110 22.33 3.91 -7.01
N THR A 111 22.72 5.14 -6.70
CA THR A 111 21.92 6.04 -5.86
C THR A 111 20.76 6.59 -6.68
N LEU A 112 19.54 6.30 -6.26
CA LEU A 112 18.32 6.78 -6.93
C LEU A 112 17.90 8.17 -6.45
N ALA A 113 18.06 8.40 -5.14
CA ALA A 113 17.76 9.66 -4.48
C ALA A 113 18.57 9.75 -3.20
N GLU A 114 18.95 10.96 -2.82
CA GLU A 114 19.63 11.24 -1.57
C GLU A 114 19.20 12.61 -1.03
N ASP A 115 19.25 12.74 0.28
CA ASP A 115 19.05 14.03 0.96
C ASP A 115 19.85 14.06 2.26
N ARG A 116 20.06 15.27 2.79
CA ARG A 116 20.78 15.49 4.03
C ARG A 116 20.16 16.55 4.91
N LEU A 117 20.25 16.30 6.21
CA LEU A 117 19.81 17.21 7.26
C LEU A 117 20.87 17.29 8.35
N THR A 118 21.11 18.48 8.87
CA THR A 118 22.01 18.74 9.98
C THR A 118 21.19 19.13 11.20
N LEU A 119 21.36 18.42 12.31
CA LEU A 119 20.70 18.72 13.57
C LEU A 119 21.68 19.44 14.49
N PRO A 120 21.27 20.52 15.16
CA PRO A 120 22.11 21.19 16.14
C PRO A 120 22.28 20.32 17.39
N ILE A 121 23.41 20.48 18.07
CA ILE A 121 23.64 19.94 19.41
C ILE A 121 23.85 21.11 20.37
N GLY A 122 23.17 21.08 21.51
CA GLY A 122 23.13 22.21 22.46
C GLY A 122 22.54 23.47 21.84
N ASP A 123 23.16 24.61 22.09
CA ASP A 123 22.70 25.93 21.65
C ASP A 123 23.28 26.36 20.28
N VAL A 124 23.86 25.43 19.52
CA VAL A 124 24.43 25.74 18.21
C VAL A 124 23.33 26.17 17.24
N ILE A 125 23.47 27.37 16.69
CA ILE A 125 22.57 27.89 15.65
C ILE A 125 23.11 27.47 14.28
N LEU A 126 22.32 26.68 13.55
CA LEU A 126 22.63 26.28 12.18
C LEU A 126 21.99 27.23 11.17
N PRO A 127 22.59 27.41 9.99
CA PRO A 127 21.93 28.10 8.89
C PRO A 127 20.63 27.39 8.51
N ALA A 128 19.64 28.14 8.02
CA ALA A 128 18.38 27.58 7.56
C ALA A 128 18.64 26.55 6.44
N GLN A 129 18.19 25.32 6.65
CA GLN A 129 18.31 24.25 5.68
C GLN A 129 17.06 24.28 4.79
N ARG A 130 17.24 24.77 3.57
CA ARG A 130 16.14 24.98 2.63
C ARG A 130 15.83 23.69 1.88
N ILE A 131 14.58 23.28 1.94
CA ILE A 131 14.02 22.21 1.10
C ILE A 131 13.17 22.90 0.03
N ASP A 132 13.54 22.78 -1.25
CA ASP A 132 12.79 23.36 -2.37
C ASP A 132 11.59 22.47 -2.76
N LEU A 133 10.72 22.20 -1.78
CA LEU A 133 9.44 21.53 -1.97
C LEU A 133 8.33 22.31 -1.25
N PRO A 134 7.15 22.47 -1.86
CA PRO A 134 6.01 23.07 -1.17
C PRO A 134 5.64 22.31 0.11
N ASP A 135 5.35 23.03 1.18
CA ASP A 135 5.02 22.42 2.48
C ASP A 135 3.85 21.45 2.41
N TRP A 136 2.85 21.73 1.57
CA TRP A 136 1.68 20.87 1.43
C TRP A 136 2.05 19.50 0.84
N GLU A 137 3.04 19.42 -0.05
CA GLU A 137 3.51 18.17 -0.64
C GLU A 137 4.18 17.32 0.43
N ARG A 138 5.04 17.93 1.25
CA ARG A 138 5.73 17.24 2.35
C ARG A 138 4.75 16.67 3.37
N TRP A 139 3.73 17.44 3.77
CA TRP A 139 2.69 16.96 4.67
C TRP A 139 1.81 15.88 4.04
N ASN A 140 1.49 16.03 2.76
CA ASN A 140 0.68 15.06 2.04
C ASN A 140 1.41 13.72 1.89
N ASP A 141 2.67 13.75 1.49
CA ASP A 141 3.49 12.54 1.30
C ASP A 141 3.78 11.87 2.64
N TYR A 142 4.07 12.64 3.68
CA TYR A 142 4.18 12.10 5.04
C TYR A 142 2.89 11.39 5.47
N GLY A 143 1.74 12.05 5.32
CA GLY A 143 0.44 11.45 5.62
C GLY A 143 0.14 10.20 4.78
N ILE A 144 0.51 10.19 3.49
CA ILE A 144 0.34 9.03 2.61
C ILE A 144 1.20 7.86 3.08
N GLY A 145 2.46 8.11 3.44
CA GLY A 145 3.34 7.07 3.96
C GLY A 145 2.78 6.43 5.23
N LEU A 146 2.35 7.25 6.20
CA LEU A 146 1.71 6.78 7.44
C LEU A 146 0.39 6.02 7.17
N LEU A 147 -0.42 6.49 6.21
CA LEU A 147 -1.63 5.78 5.80
C LEU A 147 -1.29 4.42 5.16
N ARG A 148 -0.13 4.21 4.55
CA ARG A 148 0.20 2.94 3.89
C ARG A 148 0.60 1.82 4.83
N GLU A 149 0.98 2.12 6.07
CA GLU A 149 1.31 1.14 7.12
C GLU A 149 0.13 0.24 7.55
N GLY A 150 -1.08 0.51 7.02
CA GLY A 150 -2.25 -0.35 7.19
C GLY A 150 -3.03 -0.11 8.48
N LYS A 151 -3.90 -1.05 8.83
CA LYS A 151 -4.88 -0.90 9.93
C LYS A 151 -4.26 -0.79 11.33
N ARG A 152 -3.05 -1.30 11.50
CA ARG A 152 -2.29 -1.24 12.75
C ARG A 152 -1.16 -0.19 12.70
N GLY A 153 -1.14 0.63 11.64
CA GLY A 153 -0.18 1.71 11.45
C GLY A 153 -0.59 3.01 12.14
N GLU A 154 0.07 4.10 11.75
CA GLU A 154 -0.04 5.40 12.41
C GLU A 154 -1.22 6.27 11.93
N SER A 155 -2.46 5.74 12.03
CA SER A 155 -3.67 6.44 11.55
C SER A 155 -3.87 7.85 12.17
N ARG A 156 -3.52 8.05 13.45
CA ARG A 156 -3.68 9.36 14.12
C ARG A 156 -2.71 10.41 13.57
N GLN A 157 -1.47 10.00 13.31
CA GLN A 157 -0.44 10.84 12.71
C GLN A 157 -0.81 11.17 11.27
N ALA A 158 -1.32 10.20 10.51
CA ALA A 158 -1.83 10.43 9.16
C ALA A 158 -2.98 11.44 9.14
N GLU A 159 -3.94 11.31 10.07
CA GLU A 159 -5.05 12.24 10.25
C GLU A 159 -4.55 13.68 10.53
N ALA A 160 -3.57 13.83 11.43
CA ALA A 160 -2.96 15.13 11.73
C ALA A 160 -2.25 15.73 10.52
N ALA A 161 -1.49 14.92 9.77
CA ALA A 161 -0.81 15.36 8.56
C ALA A 161 -1.81 15.86 7.50
N PHE A 162 -2.89 15.11 7.24
CA PHE A 162 -3.88 15.51 6.25
C PHE A 162 -4.72 16.73 6.65
N ARG A 163 -4.94 16.97 7.94
CA ARG A 163 -5.49 18.25 8.42
C ARG A 163 -4.56 19.42 8.11
N GLN A 164 -3.25 19.23 8.19
CA GLN A 164 -2.30 20.27 7.83
C GLN A 164 -2.29 20.53 6.31
N VAL A 165 -2.46 19.50 5.49
CA VAL A 165 -2.66 19.68 4.04
C VAL A 165 -3.95 20.48 3.75
N GLU A 166 -5.04 20.16 4.44
CA GLU A 166 -6.31 20.87 4.32
C GLU A 166 -6.19 22.34 4.78
N SER A 167 -5.46 22.63 5.87
CA SER A 167 -5.24 24.00 6.35
C SER A 167 -4.40 24.86 5.39
N LEU A 168 -3.58 24.22 4.55
CA LEU A 168 -2.84 24.84 3.46
C LEU A 168 -3.69 25.04 2.18
N GLY A 169 -5.00 24.81 2.27
CA GLY A 169 -5.95 25.08 1.17
C GLY A 169 -5.99 24.01 0.09
N ARG A 170 -5.46 22.80 0.36
CA ARG A 170 -5.41 21.70 -0.60
C ARG A 170 -6.52 20.70 -0.36
N ALA A 171 -7.32 20.42 -1.40
CA ALA A 171 -8.38 19.42 -1.35
C ALA A 171 -7.88 17.99 -1.11
N ASP A 172 -6.61 17.73 -1.46
CA ASP A 172 -5.89 16.49 -1.17
C ASP A 172 -5.94 16.13 0.32
N GLY A 173 -5.90 17.14 1.20
CA GLY A 173 -5.98 16.97 2.66
C GLY A 173 -7.32 16.39 3.09
N ALA A 174 -8.43 17.03 2.70
CA ALA A 174 -9.77 16.55 3.00
C ALA A 174 -10.04 15.16 2.38
N LEU A 175 -9.56 14.92 1.16
CA LEU A 175 -9.70 13.64 0.48
C LEU A 175 -8.97 12.53 1.24
N ASN A 176 -7.71 12.74 1.58
CA ASN A 176 -6.90 11.74 2.28
C ASN A 176 -7.34 11.54 3.73
N LEU A 177 -7.84 12.59 4.38
CA LEU A 177 -8.52 12.49 5.66
C LEU A 177 -9.74 11.55 5.58
N ALA A 178 -10.58 11.67 4.54
CA ALA A 178 -11.70 10.76 4.33
C ALA A 178 -11.25 9.29 4.21
N ARG A 179 -10.09 9.03 3.58
CA ARG A 179 -9.51 7.68 3.44
C ARG A 179 -9.11 7.09 4.78
N VAL A 180 -8.46 7.90 5.64
CA VAL A 180 -8.10 7.49 7.01
C VAL A 180 -9.36 7.20 7.82
N LEU A 181 -10.32 8.13 7.84
CA LEU A 181 -11.56 8.01 8.61
C LEU A 181 -12.39 6.81 8.17
N TYR A 182 -12.48 6.55 6.85
CA TYR A 182 -13.15 5.36 6.32
C TYR A 182 -12.52 4.07 6.83
N ARG A 183 -11.18 3.98 6.81
CA ARG A 183 -10.44 2.81 7.32
C ARG A 183 -10.67 2.56 8.81
N GLU A 184 -10.78 3.62 9.60
CA GLU A 184 -11.08 3.56 11.04
C GLU A 184 -12.57 3.31 11.33
N GLY A 185 -13.42 3.18 10.31
CA GLY A 185 -14.86 2.98 10.49
C GLY A 185 -15.63 4.22 10.96
N ARG A 186 -15.00 5.41 10.93
CA ARG A 186 -15.63 6.70 11.30
C ARG A 186 -16.41 7.26 10.11
N LEU A 187 -17.43 6.51 9.68
CA LEU A 187 -18.09 6.67 8.37
C LEU A 187 -18.73 8.06 8.17
N GLN A 188 -19.39 8.60 9.20
CA GLN A 188 -20.01 9.93 9.12
C GLN A 188 -18.98 11.05 8.96
N GLU A 189 -17.86 10.96 9.68
CA GLU A 189 -16.76 11.92 9.55
C GLU A 189 -16.05 11.76 8.20
N ALA A 190 -15.91 10.53 7.71
CA ALA A 190 -15.37 10.25 6.39
C ALA A 190 -16.23 10.89 5.29
N ALA A 191 -17.56 10.76 5.37
CA ALA A 191 -18.49 11.39 4.45
C ALA A 191 -18.37 12.94 4.48
N ALA A 192 -18.28 13.52 5.67
CA ALA A 192 -18.11 14.97 5.83
C ALA A 192 -16.77 15.47 5.26
N ALA A 193 -15.68 14.73 5.48
CA ALA A 193 -14.37 15.05 4.88
C ALA A 193 -14.41 14.94 3.35
N LEU A 194 -15.11 13.94 2.81
CA LEU A 194 -15.26 13.75 1.37
C LEU A 194 -16.08 14.86 0.71
N GLN A 195 -17.11 15.38 1.39
CA GLN A 195 -17.86 16.56 0.93
C GLN A 195 -16.96 17.79 0.84
N ARG A 196 -16.09 18.02 1.83
CA ARG A 196 -15.11 19.12 1.77
C ARG A 196 -14.09 18.92 0.65
N ALA A 197 -13.62 17.69 0.43
CA ALA A 197 -12.75 17.35 -0.69
C ALA A 197 -13.41 17.68 -2.05
N ALA A 198 -14.68 17.32 -2.22
CA ALA A 198 -15.45 17.63 -3.42
C ALA A 198 -15.60 19.16 -3.63
N ALA A 199 -15.90 19.91 -2.56
CA ALA A 199 -15.99 21.36 -2.60
C ALA A 199 -14.64 22.03 -2.94
N GLY A 200 -13.52 21.42 -2.54
CA GLY A 200 -12.17 21.83 -2.90
C GLY A 200 -11.71 21.40 -4.31
N ALA A 201 -12.60 20.84 -5.14
CA ALA A 201 -12.29 20.33 -6.48
C ALA A 201 -11.28 19.15 -6.50
N ALA A 202 -11.32 18.28 -5.48
CA ALA A 202 -10.67 16.97 -5.57
C ALA A 202 -11.18 16.17 -6.79
N PRO A 203 -10.37 15.27 -7.39
CA PRO A 203 -10.79 14.54 -8.58
C PRO A 203 -12.11 13.80 -8.40
N ALA A 204 -13.13 14.19 -9.18
CA ALA A 204 -14.51 13.74 -8.99
C ALA A 204 -14.70 12.22 -9.02
N TRP A 205 -13.89 11.49 -9.79
CA TRP A 205 -13.93 10.03 -9.84
C TRP A 205 -13.34 9.36 -8.58
N VAL A 206 -12.34 9.97 -7.95
CA VAL A 206 -11.80 9.47 -6.67
C VAL A 206 -12.83 9.72 -5.56
N THR A 207 -13.45 10.90 -5.58
CA THR A 207 -14.56 11.23 -4.69
C THR A 207 -15.72 10.24 -4.87
N ALA A 208 -16.15 9.97 -6.10
CA ALA A 208 -17.22 9.00 -6.38
C ALA A 208 -16.90 7.59 -5.88
N TRP A 209 -15.65 7.15 -6.00
CA TRP A 209 -15.22 5.84 -5.48
C TRP A 209 -15.42 5.76 -3.96
N TYR A 210 -14.92 6.75 -3.21
CA TYR A 210 -15.10 6.76 -1.77
C TYR A 210 -16.53 7.03 -1.33
N THR A 211 -17.32 7.81 -2.09
CA THR A 211 -18.77 7.95 -1.86
C THR A 211 -19.44 6.58 -1.96
N GLY A 212 -19.14 5.81 -3.01
CA GLY A 212 -19.68 4.46 -3.22
C GLY A 212 -19.36 3.51 -2.06
N LEU A 213 -18.12 3.56 -1.54
CA LEU A 213 -17.69 2.73 -0.41
C LEU A 213 -18.35 3.14 0.91
N ILE A 214 -18.31 4.44 1.24
CA ILE A 214 -18.81 4.97 2.51
C ILE A 214 -20.33 4.84 2.59
N ALA A 215 -21.05 5.20 1.53
CA ALA A 215 -22.51 5.11 1.50
C ALA A 215 -22.99 3.66 1.66
N ARG A 216 -22.30 2.69 1.03
CA ARG A 216 -22.61 1.27 1.19
C ARG A 216 -22.46 0.83 2.65
N ASP A 217 -21.36 1.20 3.30
CA ASP A 217 -21.09 0.80 4.70
C ASP A 217 -22.01 1.54 5.69
N LEU A 218 -22.59 2.68 5.29
CA LEU A 218 -23.69 3.36 6.00
C LEU A 218 -25.07 2.75 5.74
N GLY A 219 -25.20 1.83 4.79
CA GLY A 219 -26.47 1.23 4.35
C GLY A 219 -27.26 2.09 3.35
N ASP A 220 -26.73 3.23 2.92
CA ASP A 220 -27.28 4.06 1.84
C ASP A 220 -26.87 3.48 0.48
N LEU A 221 -27.55 2.40 0.11
CA LEU A 221 -27.24 1.64 -1.10
C LEU A 221 -27.59 2.40 -2.38
N ASP A 222 -28.58 3.29 -2.36
CA ASP A 222 -28.97 4.05 -3.55
C ASP A 222 -27.87 5.07 -3.90
N THR A 223 -27.39 5.85 -2.93
CA THR A 223 -26.23 6.73 -3.14
C THR A 223 -24.98 5.95 -3.55
N ALA A 224 -24.77 4.77 -2.96
CA ALA A 224 -23.63 3.93 -3.30
C ALA A 224 -23.68 3.46 -4.76
N ILE A 225 -24.83 2.97 -5.21
CA ILE A 225 -25.05 2.50 -6.58
C ILE A 225 -24.86 3.67 -7.56
N ASP A 226 -25.47 4.82 -7.31
CA ASP A 226 -25.38 5.98 -8.21
C ASP A 226 -23.92 6.43 -8.42
N ALA A 227 -23.13 6.50 -7.35
CA ALA A 227 -21.72 6.88 -7.43
C ALA A 227 -20.87 5.84 -8.18
N LEU A 228 -21.13 4.55 -7.95
CA LEU A 228 -20.44 3.44 -8.62
C LEU A 228 -20.86 3.29 -10.09
N GLU A 229 -22.10 3.61 -10.45
CA GLU A 229 -22.54 3.63 -11.85
C GLU A 229 -21.94 4.81 -12.62
N ALA A 230 -21.82 5.98 -11.98
CA ALA A 230 -21.09 7.10 -12.56
C ALA A 230 -19.64 6.73 -12.88
N LEU A 231 -19.01 5.89 -12.05
CA LEU A 231 -17.71 5.28 -12.34
C LEU A 231 -17.78 4.28 -13.48
N ALA A 232 -18.64 3.27 -13.42
CA ALA A 232 -18.73 2.25 -14.46
C ALA A 232 -18.98 2.81 -15.87
N GLU A 233 -19.63 3.96 -15.97
CA GLU A 233 -19.91 4.67 -17.23
C GLU A 233 -18.94 5.83 -17.50
N THR A 234 -17.94 6.03 -16.64
CA THR A 234 -16.94 7.12 -16.73
C THR A 234 -17.61 8.48 -16.98
N ARG A 235 -18.63 8.83 -16.17
CA ARG A 235 -19.41 10.07 -16.25
C ARG A 235 -18.63 11.32 -15.79
N PHE A 236 -17.33 11.37 -16.08
CA PHE A 236 -16.43 12.45 -15.68
C PHE A 236 -15.67 12.95 -16.91
N ASN A 237 -15.96 14.18 -17.36
CA ASN A 237 -15.34 14.76 -18.55
C ASN A 237 -13.82 14.78 -18.47
N ASP A 238 -13.28 15.20 -17.31
CA ASP A 238 -11.86 15.28 -17.08
C ASP A 238 -11.18 13.91 -17.09
N ALA A 239 -11.85 12.88 -16.56
CA ALA A 239 -11.33 11.53 -16.60
C ALA A 239 -11.27 10.98 -18.03
N ARG A 240 -12.33 11.21 -18.82
CA ARG A 240 -12.38 10.84 -20.24
C ARG A 240 -11.31 11.55 -21.06
N ARG A 241 -11.10 12.86 -20.84
CA ARG A 241 -10.00 13.60 -21.50
C ARG A 241 -8.62 13.03 -21.20
N ARG A 242 -8.44 12.45 -20.01
CA ARG A 242 -7.19 11.78 -19.59
C ARG A 242 -7.08 10.33 -20.05
N GLY A 243 -8.07 9.82 -20.78
CA GLY A 243 -8.07 8.45 -21.29
C GLY A 243 -8.41 7.38 -20.24
N PHE A 244 -8.98 7.77 -19.09
CA PHE A 244 -9.46 6.77 -18.13
C PHE A 244 -10.71 6.06 -18.66
N ASP A 245 -10.74 4.74 -18.45
CA ASP A 245 -11.89 3.89 -18.70
C ASP A 245 -12.14 3.02 -17.46
N PHE A 246 -13.03 3.49 -16.60
CA PHE A 246 -13.34 2.80 -15.34
C PHE A 246 -14.29 1.62 -15.56
N SER A 247 -14.85 1.44 -16.76
CA SER A 247 -15.62 0.24 -17.11
C SER A 247 -14.76 -1.04 -17.13
N ARG A 248 -13.43 -0.87 -17.05
CA ARG A 248 -12.44 -1.96 -16.99
C ARG A 248 -11.90 -2.23 -15.59
N ASP A 249 -12.44 -1.59 -14.55
CA ASP A 249 -12.06 -1.89 -13.16
C ASP A 249 -12.96 -3.02 -12.61
N ALA A 250 -12.46 -4.26 -12.70
CA ALA A 250 -13.17 -5.45 -12.21
C ALA A 250 -13.48 -5.38 -10.70
N ARG A 251 -12.65 -4.69 -9.91
CA ARG A 251 -12.87 -4.51 -8.48
C ARG A 251 -14.04 -3.58 -8.22
N MET A 252 -14.05 -2.42 -8.86
CA MET A 252 -15.17 -1.48 -8.75
C MET A 252 -16.48 -2.12 -9.25
N LEU A 253 -16.47 -2.81 -10.39
CA LEU A 253 -17.64 -3.51 -10.93
C LEU A 253 -18.17 -4.58 -9.97
N THR A 254 -17.28 -5.29 -9.28
CA THR A 254 -17.68 -6.28 -8.26
C THR A 254 -18.35 -5.63 -7.06
N VAL A 255 -17.85 -4.46 -6.62
CA VAL A 255 -18.49 -3.68 -5.55
C VAL A 255 -19.87 -3.19 -6.01
N LEU A 256 -19.99 -2.66 -7.24
CA LEU A 256 -21.27 -2.23 -7.81
C LEU A 256 -22.28 -3.38 -7.87
N GLY A 257 -21.87 -4.54 -8.41
CA GLY A 257 -22.71 -5.73 -8.48
C GLY A 257 -23.17 -6.20 -7.10
N ARG A 258 -22.28 -6.15 -6.10
CA ARG A 258 -22.63 -6.46 -4.71
C ARG A 258 -23.66 -5.47 -4.14
N SER A 259 -23.46 -4.16 -4.32
CA SER A 259 -24.38 -3.12 -3.84
C SER A 259 -25.77 -3.28 -4.46
N LEU A 260 -25.85 -3.57 -5.77
CA LEU A 260 -27.11 -3.85 -6.47
C LEU A 260 -27.83 -5.08 -5.91
N TYR A 261 -27.10 -6.17 -5.63
CA TYR A 261 -27.65 -7.36 -4.99
C TYR A 261 -28.18 -7.07 -3.58
N GLU A 262 -27.44 -6.33 -2.76
CA GLU A 262 -27.87 -5.94 -1.41
C GLU A 262 -29.13 -5.06 -1.46
N ARG A 263 -29.21 -4.15 -2.44
CA ARG A 263 -30.39 -3.30 -2.65
C ARG A 263 -31.60 -4.12 -3.10
N ALA A 264 -31.40 -5.14 -3.93
CA ALA A 264 -32.45 -6.06 -4.33
C ALA A 264 -33.05 -6.80 -3.12
N ARG A 265 -32.24 -7.18 -2.12
CA ARG A 265 -32.73 -7.83 -0.89
C ARG A 265 -33.63 -6.93 -0.02
N GLN A 266 -33.61 -5.62 -0.24
CA GLN A 266 -34.51 -4.67 0.42
C GLN A 266 -35.89 -4.62 -0.26
N GLU A 267 -36.00 -5.04 -1.53
CA GLU A 267 -37.27 -5.12 -2.27
C GLU A 267 -38.04 -6.40 -1.88
N ARG A 268 -38.92 -6.29 -0.87
CA ARG A 268 -39.64 -7.43 -0.26
C ARG A 268 -41.12 -7.49 -0.66
N GLY A 269 -41.64 -8.70 -0.74
CA GLY A 269 -43.05 -8.98 -1.00
C GLY A 269 -43.43 -9.00 -2.48
N ALA A 270 -44.60 -9.56 -2.78
CA ALA A 270 -45.09 -9.73 -4.15
C ALA A 270 -45.13 -8.43 -4.97
N PRO A 271 -45.55 -7.26 -4.43
CA PRO A 271 -45.61 -6.01 -5.20
C PRO A 271 -44.24 -5.49 -5.68
N ARG A 272 -43.16 -5.82 -4.98
CA ARG A 272 -41.80 -5.35 -5.28
C ARG A 272 -40.98 -6.36 -6.10
N ARG A 273 -41.56 -7.51 -6.47
CA ARG A 273 -40.86 -8.59 -7.17
C ARG A 273 -40.21 -8.13 -8.48
N SER A 274 -40.90 -7.32 -9.28
CA SER A 274 -40.36 -6.80 -10.55
C SER A 274 -39.13 -5.91 -10.33
N ALA A 275 -39.20 -4.98 -9.37
CA ALA A 275 -38.08 -4.12 -8.99
C ALA A 275 -36.89 -4.94 -8.47
N ARG A 276 -37.15 -5.94 -7.63
CA ARG A 276 -36.12 -6.88 -7.15
C ARG A 276 -35.41 -7.58 -8.31
N VAL A 277 -36.17 -8.17 -9.24
CA VAL A 277 -35.60 -8.88 -10.40
C VAL A 277 -34.79 -7.92 -11.28
N ALA A 278 -35.26 -6.70 -11.51
CA ALA A 278 -34.50 -5.71 -12.29
C ALA A 278 -33.14 -5.38 -11.65
N LEU A 279 -33.08 -5.23 -10.32
CA LEU A 279 -31.81 -5.02 -9.60
C LEU A 279 -30.89 -6.24 -9.67
N LEU A 280 -31.43 -7.45 -9.52
CA LEU A 280 -30.66 -8.70 -9.66
C LEU A 280 -30.06 -8.85 -11.07
N GLN A 281 -30.82 -8.50 -12.11
CA GLN A 281 -30.33 -8.53 -13.49
C GLN A 281 -29.20 -7.51 -13.73
N ARG A 282 -29.32 -6.30 -13.17
CA ARG A 282 -28.22 -5.30 -13.18
C ARG A 282 -27.00 -5.81 -12.43
N ALA A 283 -27.19 -6.42 -11.25
CA ALA A 283 -26.10 -7.02 -10.48
C ALA A 283 -25.36 -8.10 -11.28
N ARG A 284 -26.11 -9.01 -11.90
CA ARG A 284 -25.57 -10.05 -12.80
C ARG A 284 -24.72 -9.44 -13.90
N GLN A 285 -25.25 -8.48 -14.65
CA GLN A 285 -24.56 -7.85 -15.77
C GLN A 285 -23.21 -7.23 -15.35
N ARG A 286 -23.18 -6.51 -14.22
CA ARG A 286 -21.94 -5.87 -13.73
C ARG A 286 -20.91 -6.89 -13.23
N LEU A 287 -21.36 -7.98 -12.61
CA LEU A 287 -20.47 -9.05 -12.15
C LEU A 287 -19.94 -9.89 -13.32
N GLU A 288 -20.76 -10.19 -14.33
CA GLU A 288 -20.33 -10.82 -15.57
C GLU A 288 -19.31 -9.94 -16.30
N GLN A 289 -19.53 -8.62 -16.38
CA GLN A 289 -18.56 -7.67 -16.91
C GLN A 289 -17.23 -7.72 -16.14
N ALA A 290 -17.26 -7.82 -14.81
CA ALA A 290 -16.05 -7.99 -14.01
C ALA A 290 -15.30 -9.29 -14.37
N LEU A 291 -16.01 -10.39 -14.63
CA LEU A 291 -15.41 -11.67 -15.02
C LEU A 291 -14.90 -11.71 -16.47
N VAL A 292 -15.38 -10.85 -17.36
CA VAL A 292 -14.75 -10.67 -18.69
C VAL A 292 -13.36 -10.08 -18.54
N ILE A 293 -13.14 -9.21 -17.55
CA ILE A 293 -11.86 -8.54 -17.28
C ILE A 293 -10.93 -9.44 -16.47
N ASP A 294 -11.47 -10.05 -15.42
CA ASP A 294 -10.75 -10.92 -14.48
C ASP A 294 -11.57 -12.19 -14.24
N PRO A 295 -11.38 -13.24 -15.08
CA PRO A 295 -12.14 -14.48 -15.01
C PRO A 295 -11.92 -15.30 -13.73
N GLU A 296 -10.90 -14.96 -12.93
CA GLU A 296 -10.53 -15.66 -11.70
C GLU A 296 -10.98 -14.90 -10.45
N ARG A 297 -11.76 -13.82 -10.61
CA ARG A 297 -12.19 -12.99 -9.50
C ARG A 297 -13.15 -13.71 -8.55
N ALA A 298 -12.60 -14.35 -7.52
CA ALA A 298 -13.35 -15.15 -6.55
C ALA A 298 -14.55 -14.41 -5.93
N ALA A 299 -14.40 -13.12 -5.62
CA ALA A 299 -15.49 -12.31 -5.06
C ALA A 299 -16.65 -12.10 -6.04
N ALA A 300 -16.38 -11.99 -7.34
CA ALA A 300 -17.42 -11.87 -8.36
C ALA A 300 -18.17 -13.19 -8.54
N HIS A 301 -17.45 -14.33 -8.54
CA HIS A 301 -18.06 -15.66 -8.53
C HIS A 301 -18.96 -15.88 -7.31
N HIS A 302 -18.49 -15.55 -6.11
CA HIS A 302 -19.31 -15.63 -4.90
C HIS A 302 -20.62 -14.83 -5.05
N ASN A 303 -20.52 -13.56 -5.46
CA ASN A 303 -21.70 -12.72 -5.63
C ASN A 303 -22.64 -13.20 -6.74
N LEU A 304 -22.12 -13.73 -7.85
CA LEU A 304 -22.96 -14.34 -8.89
C LEU A 304 -23.70 -15.57 -8.39
N SER A 305 -23.07 -16.40 -7.55
CA SER A 305 -23.77 -17.55 -6.97
C SER A 305 -24.99 -17.13 -6.15
N LEU A 306 -24.89 -16.02 -5.39
CA LEU A 306 -26.00 -15.44 -4.64
C LEU A 306 -27.07 -14.83 -5.55
N VAL A 307 -26.67 -14.11 -6.60
CA VAL A 307 -27.59 -13.49 -7.56
C VAL A 307 -28.38 -14.55 -8.34
N PHE A 308 -27.72 -15.59 -8.84
CA PHE A 308 -28.36 -16.66 -9.58
C PHE A 308 -29.32 -17.48 -8.71
N ASN A 309 -28.98 -17.73 -7.44
CA ASN A 309 -29.89 -18.34 -6.48
C ASN A 309 -31.19 -17.54 -6.33
N GLU A 310 -31.13 -16.21 -6.20
CA GLU A 310 -32.32 -15.34 -6.10
C GLU A 310 -33.09 -15.18 -7.43
N LEU A 311 -32.45 -15.54 -8.55
CA LEU A 311 -33.05 -15.59 -9.89
C LEU A 311 -33.59 -16.99 -10.25
N ASP A 312 -33.58 -17.93 -9.30
CA ASP A 312 -34.03 -19.32 -9.48
C ASP A 312 -33.23 -20.10 -10.56
N ASP A 313 -31.96 -19.75 -10.79
CA ASP A 313 -31.02 -20.45 -11.70
C ASP A 313 -29.97 -21.23 -10.89
N ALA A 314 -30.36 -22.42 -10.42
CA ALA A 314 -29.53 -23.27 -9.56
C ALA A 314 -28.24 -23.76 -10.26
N GLU A 315 -28.31 -24.05 -11.57
CA GLU A 315 -27.16 -24.54 -12.34
C GLU A 315 -26.05 -23.49 -12.39
N SER A 316 -26.39 -22.26 -12.77
CA SER A 316 -25.43 -21.15 -12.78
C SER A 316 -24.91 -20.86 -11.37
N ALA A 317 -25.78 -20.91 -10.35
CA ALA A 317 -25.37 -20.66 -8.98
C ALA A 317 -24.33 -21.68 -8.47
N ASP A 318 -24.54 -22.96 -8.73
CA ASP A 318 -23.62 -24.03 -8.34
C ASP A 318 -22.30 -23.95 -9.09
N ARG A 319 -22.33 -23.63 -10.39
CA ARG A 319 -21.12 -23.39 -11.20
C ARG A 319 -20.29 -22.26 -10.60
N HIS A 320 -20.91 -21.12 -10.28
CA HIS A 320 -20.19 -19.98 -9.70
C HIS A 320 -19.69 -20.27 -8.28
N ARG A 321 -20.40 -21.09 -7.50
CA ARG A 321 -19.91 -21.55 -6.19
C ARG A 321 -18.64 -22.41 -6.32
N ALA A 322 -18.62 -23.35 -7.26
CA ALA A 322 -17.43 -24.18 -7.51
C ALA A 322 -16.23 -23.33 -8.00
N LEU A 323 -16.47 -22.32 -8.84
CA LEU A 323 -15.43 -21.39 -9.29
C LEU A 323 -14.94 -20.48 -8.16
N HIS A 324 -15.81 -20.03 -7.25
CA HIS A 324 -15.39 -19.32 -6.05
C HIS A 324 -14.47 -20.18 -5.18
N GLU A 325 -14.83 -21.44 -4.92
CA GLU A 325 -13.98 -22.35 -4.14
C GLU A 325 -12.64 -22.62 -4.82
N ARG A 326 -12.61 -22.67 -6.16
CA ARG A 326 -11.37 -22.85 -6.93
C ARG A 326 -10.43 -21.65 -6.84
N TYR A 327 -10.96 -20.42 -6.89
CA TYR A 327 -10.15 -19.20 -6.99
C TYR A 327 -9.97 -18.45 -5.68
N ARG A 328 -10.74 -18.76 -4.64
CA ARG A 328 -10.51 -18.15 -3.33
C ARG A 328 -9.13 -18.58 -2.81
N GLY A 329 -8.42 -17.64 -2.19
CA GLY A 329 -7.14 -17.94 -1.55
C GLY A 329 -7.27 -18.98 -0.44
N ASP A 330 -6.18 -19.68 -0.18
CA ASP A 330 -6.04 -20.55 1.00
C ASP A 330 -5.49 -19.71 2.16
N ASP A 331 -6.41 -19.10 2.91
CA ASP A 331 -6.07 -18.25 4.07
C ASP A 331 -5.26 -19.02 5.14
N HIS A 332 -5.46 -20.33 5.26
CA HIS A 332 -4.70 -21.17 6.19
C HIS A 332 -3.25 -21.39 5.72
N ALA A 333 -3.05 -21.63 4.42
CA ALA A 333 -1.71 -21.71 3.86
C ALA A 333 -0.96 -20.37 4.00
N VAL A 334 -1.66 -19.25 3.76
CA VAL A 334 -1.11 -17.90 3.96
C VAL A 334 -0.67 -17.68 5.41
N GLU A 335 -1.55 -17.91 6.38
CA GLU A 335 -1.25 -17.71 7.80
C GLU A 335 -0.07 -18.58 8.25
N ARG A 336 -0.07 -19.86 7.87
CA ARG A 336 1.01 -20.80 8.19
C ARG A 336 2.35 -20.35 7.60
N ALA A 337 2.37 -19.95 6.33
CA ALA A 337 3.59 -19.50 5.66
C ALA A 337 4.19 -18.26 6.35
N VAL A 338 3.35 -17.27 6.69
CA VAL A 338 3.77 -16.05 7.40
C VAL A 338 4.31 -16.39 8.78
N THR A 339 3.58 -17.15 9.60
CA THR A 339 4.00 -17.52 10.96
C THR A 339 5.33 -18.28 10.95
N LEU A 340 5.46 -19.25 10.05
CA LEU A 340 6.68 -20.06 9.94
C LEU A 340 7.88 -19.20 9.53
N HIS A 341 7.72 -18.34 8.52
CA HIS A 341 8.79 -17.47 8.06
C HIS A 341 9.25 -16.50 9.16
N ARG A 342 8.29 -15.82 9.79
CA ARG A 342 8.55 -14.85 10.86
C ARG A 342 9.31 -15.47 12.03
N SER A 343 8.96 -16.70 12.43
CA SER A 343 9.65 -17.42 13.51
C SER A 343 11.12 -17.76 13.22
N ARG A 344 11.49 -17.88 11.93
CA ARG A 344 12.83 -18.28 11.49
C ARG A 344 13.71 -17.10 11.08
N ASN A 345 13.11 -15.95 10.78
CA ASN A 345 13.78 -14.81 10.18
C ASN A 345 13.46 -13.52 10.96
N PRO A 346 14.16 -13.25 12.09
CA PRO A 346 13.86 -12.10 12.95
C PRO A 346 13.92 -10.73 12.28
N ALA A 347 14.84 -10.54 11.32
CA ALA A 347 14.94 -9.29 10.59
C ALA A 347 13.75 -9.08 9.63
N ALA A 348 13.28 -10.15 8.97
CA ALA A 348 12.11 -10.10 8.11
C ALA A 348 10.80 -9.97 8.91
N ASP A 349 10.74 -10.59 10.09
CA ASP A 349 9.67 -10.42 11.08
C ASP A 349 9.55 -8.97 11.52
N HIS A 350 10.67 -8.35 11.92
CA HIS A 350 10.75 -6.93 12.27
C HIS A 350 10.33 -6.03 11.11
N ALA A 351 10.81 -6.28 9.90
CA ALA A 351 10.46 -5.49 8.73
C ALA A 351 8.99 -5.62 8.31
N ALA A 352 8.32 -6.71 8.70
CA ALA A 352 6.90 -6.95 8.43
C ALA A 352 5.97 -6.29 9.47
N GLU A 353 6.52 -5.67 10.51
CA GLU A 353 5.71 -4.94 11.48
C GLU A 353 5.06 -3.70 10.82
N PRO A 354 3.79 -3.41 11.13
CA PRO A 354 3.10 -2.22 10.61
C PRO A 354 3.87 -0.92 10.87
N VAL A 355 4.55 -0.84 12.02
CA VAL A 355 5.42 0.28 12.40
C VAL A 355 6.77 -0.28 12.87
N ALA A 356 7.64 -0.58 11.91
CA ALA A 356 8.99 -1.05 12.18
C ALA A 356 9.94 0.11 12.48
N ILE A 357 10.61 0.06 13.64
CA ILE A 357 11.64 1.04 14.03
C ILE A 357 13.01 0.40 13.84
N TYR A 358 13.78 0.90 12.86
CA TYR A 358 15.09 0.39 12.50
C TYR A 358 16.18 1.03 13.35
N ALA A 359 16.91 0.22 14.12
CA ALA A 359 18.01 0.72 14.93
C ALA A 359 19.21 1.08 14.06
N LEU A 360 19.65 2.35 14.13
CA LEU A 360 20.93 2.75 13.56
C LEU A 360 22.05 2.18 14.43
N ARG A 361 22.93 1.39 13.80
CA ARG A 361 23.99 0.68 14.51
C ARG A 361 25.23 1.58 14.63
N PRO A 362 25.87 1.65 15.81
CA PRO A 362 27.18 2.27 15.94
C PRO A 362 28.18 1.58 15.00
N MET A 363 29.10 2.35 14.43
CA MET A 363 30.15 1.77 13.60
C MET A 363 31.12 0.98 14.48
N ARG A 364 31.29 -0.32 14.21
CA ARG A 364 32.31 -1.14 14.87
C ARG A 364 33.64 -1.02 14.13
N THR A 365 34.76 -1.23 14.79
CA THR A 365 36.08 -1.23 14.12
C THR A 365 36.26 -2.33 13.09
N THR A 366 35.46 -3.41 13.19
CA THR A 366 35.42 -4.54 12.25
C THR A 366 34.43 -4.34 11.10
N ASP A 367 33.70 -3.24 11.10
CA ASP A 367 32.77 -2.93 10.04
C ASP A 367 33.54 -2.61 8.75
N PRO A 368 33.18 -3.19 7.60
CA PRO A 368 33.83 -2.85 6.34
C PRO A 368 33.71 -1.34 6.10
N GLN A 369 34.82 -0.75 5.68
CA GLN A 369 34.89 0.66 5.34
C GLN A 369 33.87 0.95 4.25
N TRP A 370 33.03 1.95 4.51
CA TRP A 370 32.09 2.44 3.51
C TRP A 370 32.90 2.97 2.33
N VAL A 371 32.81 2.28 1.20
CA VAL A 371 33.25 2.80 -0.10
C VAL A 371 32.01 3.47 -0.68
N ALA A 372 31.95 4.80 -0.62
CA ALA A 372 31.13 5.49 -1.60
C ALA A 372 31.66 5.04 -2.94
N ASN A 373 30.83 4.45 -3.79
CA ASN A 373 31.14 4.44 -5.20
C ASN A 373 30.98 5.89 -5.68
N ASP A 374 31.98 6.72 -5.39
CA ASP A 374 32.22 8.02 -6.04
C ASP A 374 32.82 7.74 -7.43
N SER A 375 32.20 6.84 -8.19
CA SER A 375 32.59 6.57 -9.58
C SER A 375 31.60 7.27 -10.50
N GLU A 376 32.04 8.45 -10.92
CA GLU A 376 31.71 9.25 -12.12
C GLU A 376 30.24 9.41 -12.56
#